data_AF-A0A7L8SKD7-F1
#
_entry.id   AF-A0A7L8SKD7-F1
#
_cell.length_a   1.000
_cell.length_b   1.000
_cell.length_c   1.000
_cell.angle_alpha   90.00
_cell.angle_beta   90.00
_cell.angle_gamma   90.00
#
_symmetry.space_group_name_H-M   'P 1'
#
loop_
_entity.id
_entity.type
_entity.pdbx_description
1 polymer ?
#
loop_
_entity_poly.entity_id
_entity_poly.type
_entity_poly.pdbx_seq_one_letter_code
_entity_poly.pdbx_strand_id
1 'polypeptide(L)'
;MPPIRRIAVHVDEPAPGQFYWVLMEKSDAARRWDKLVSSEEPCSLWLDALEAGVRALTGYAPDERVGPRETAEDEDADPVG
;
A
#
# COMPACT_ATOMS: atom_id res chain seq x y z
N MET A 1 -5.23 -12.44 16.79
CA MET A 1 -4.90 -12.40 15.36
C MET A 1 -4.75 -10.92 15.01
N PRO A 2 -3.59 -10.45 14.55
CA PRO A 2 -3.38 -9.03 14.30
C PRO A 2 -4.41 -8.47 13.30
N PRO A 3 -4.76 -7.19 13.40
CA PRO A 3 -5.69 -6.54 12.48
C PRO A 3 -5.13 -6.54 11.05
N ILE A 4 -6.02 -6.32 10.07
CA ILE A 4 -5.66 -6.22 8.65
C ILE A 4 -5.15 -4.81 8.37
N ARG A 5 -3.99 -4.73 7.70
CA ARG A 5 -3.43 -3.47 7.21
C ARG A 5 -4.36 -2.89 6.16
N ARG A 6 -4.74 -1.63 6.34
CA ARG A 6 -5.60 -0.92 5.39
C ARG A 6 -4.74 -0.30 4.32
N ILE A 7 -4.43 -1.07 3.28
CA ILE A 7 -3.65 -0.64 2.12
C ILE A 7 -4.60 -0.45 0.93
N ALA A 8 -4.51 0.69 0.26
CA ALA A 8 -5.26 1.02 -0.95
C ALA A 8 -4.29 1.22 -2.11
N VAL A 9 -4.66 0.73 -3.29
CA VAL A 9 -3.94 0.98 -4.54
C VAL A 9 -4.72 2.00 -5.38
N HIS A 10 -4.01 2.97 -5.95
CA HIS A 10 -4.53 3.82 -7.01
C HIS A 10 -3.48 4.02 -8.10
N VAL A 11 -3.92 4.56 -9.24
CA VAL A 11 -3.06 4.93 -10.36
C VAL A 11 -3.19 6.42 -10.59
N ASP A 12 -2.05 7.10 -10.67
CA ASP A 12 -1.94 8.52 -11.00
C ASP A 12 -1.38 8.70 -12.41
N GLU A 13 -1.87 9.73 -13.11
CA GLU A 13 -1.40 10.13 -14.43
C GLU A 13 -0.93 11.60 -14.38
N PRO A 14 0.29 11.89 -13.88
CA PRO A 14 0.81 13.25 -13.80
C PRO A 14 1.07 13.87 -15.19
N ALA A 15 1.33 13.03 -16.19
CA ALA A 15 1.48 13.43 -17.58
C ALA A 15 0.74 12.44 -18.50
N PRO A 16 0.13 12.89 -19.61
CA PRO A 16 -0.63 12.04 -20.50
C PRO A 16 0.17 10.81 -20.96
N GLY A 17 -0.39 9.61 -20.74
CA GLY A 17 0.23 8.34 -21.10
C GLY A 17 1.35 7.86 -20.16
N GLN A 18 1.54 8.50 -19.01
CA GLN A 18 2.48 8.06 -17.97
C GLN A 18 1.72 7.70 -16.70
N PHE A 19 1.55 6.40 -16.45
CA PHE A 19 0.77 5.89 -15.34
C PHE A 19 1.66 5.37 -14.22
N TYR A 20 1.50 5.91 -13.01
CA TYR A 20 2.22 5.48 -11.82
C TYR A 20 1.24 4.84 -10.86
N TRP A 21 1.58 3.68 -10.29
CA TRP A 21 0.79 3.12 -9.20
C TRP A 21 1.31 3.63 -7.86
N VAL A 22 0.38 3.80 -6.93
CA VAL A 22 0.67 4.28 -5.58
C VAL A 22 -0.11 3.42 -4.59
N LEU A 23 0.60 2.94 -3.56
CA LEU A 23 0.03 2.31 -2.39
C LEU A 23 -0.04 3.32 -1.26
N MET A 24 -1.23 3.46 -0.70
CA MET A 24 -1.51 4.28 0.47
C MET A 24 -1.87 3.37 1.62
N GLU A 25 -1.40 3.66 2.82
CA GLU A 25 -1.76 2.94 4.03
C GLU A 25 -2.43 3.85 5.05
N LYS A 26 -3.43 3.32 5.74
CA LYS A 26 -4.04 3.97 6.88
C LYS A 26 -3.74 3.19 8.15
N SER A 27 -2.89 3.76 9.00
CA SER A 27 -2.64 3.23 10.35
C SER A 27 -3.85 3.45 11.26
N ASP A 28 -4.03 2.60 12.28
CA ASP A 28 -5.15 2.75 13.22
C ASP A 28 -5.03 4.01 14.09
N ALA A 29 -3.81 4.47 14.37
CA ALA A 29 -3.55 5.71 15.08
C ALA A 29 -3.83 6.96 14.23
N ALA A 30 -3.66 6.88 12.89
CA ALA A 30 -3.84 8.01 12.00
C ALA A 30 -5.21 7.98 11.30
N ARG A 31 -5.95 9.08 11.40
CA ARG A 31 -7.20 9.25 10.64
C ARG A 31 -6.96 9.55 9.15
N ARG A 32 -5.71 9.56 8.70
CA ARG A 32 -5.26 9.91 7.34
C ARG A 32 -4.66 8.70 6.64
N TRP A 33 -4.66 8.76 5.32
CA TRP A 33 -3.93 7.83 4.47
C TRP A 33 -2.56 8.44 4.17
N ASP A 34 -1.50 7.70 4.45
CA ASP A 34 -0.13 8.08 4.18
C ASP A 34 0.42 7.23 3.03
N LYS A 35 1.33 7.80 2.24
CA LYS A 35 1.94 7.09 1.12
C LYS A 35 2.86 6.00 1.66
N LEU A 36 2.57 4.74 1.31
CA LEU A 36 3.40 3.60 1.66
C LEU A 36 4.54 3.44 0.66
N VAL A 37 4.21 3.32 -0.63
CA VAL A 37 5.17 3.14 -1.73
C VAL A 37 4.52 3.51 -3.06
N SER A 38 5.31 3.86 -4.07
CA SER A 38 4.84 4.05 -5.45
C SER A 38 5.82 3.46 -6.44
N SER A 39 5.40 3.31 -7.70
CA SER A 39 6.32 3.02 -8.79
C SER A 39 7.38 4.11 -8.93
N GLU A 40 8.62 3.69 -9.22
CA GLU A 40 9.72 4.61 -9.57
C GLU A 40 9.62 5.05 -11.03
N GLU A 41 9.12 4.16 -11.90
CA GLU A 41 8.94 4.38 -13.33
C GLU A 41 7.46 4.35 -13.73
N PRO A 42 7.07 5.10 -14.78
CA PRO A 42 5.72 5.05 -15.33
C PRO A 42 5.51 3.81 -16.21
N CYS A 43 4.29 3.29 -16.19
CA CYS A 43 3.79 2.39 -17.21
C CYS A 43 3.14 3.18 -18.35
N SER A 44 3.17 2.60 -19.56
CA SER A 44 2.50 3.16 -20.75
C SER A 44 1.00 2.91 -20.78
N LEU A 45 0.51 1.96 -19.99
CA LEU A 45 -0.90 1.61 -19.89
C LEU A 45 -1.37 1.71 -18.45
N TRP A 46 -2.57 2.25 -18.26
CA TRP A 46 -3.22 2.34 -16.95
C TRP A 46 -3.41 0.97 -16.31
N LEU A 47 -3.77 -0.05 -17.10
CA LEU A 47 -4.00 -1.40 -16.61
C LEU A 47 -2.70 -2.02 -16.08
N ASP A 48 -1.58 -1.87 -16.81
CA ASP A 48 -0.27 -2.38 -16.39
C ASP A 48 0.16 -1.75 -15.06
N ALA A 49 -0.06 -0.44 -14.89
CA ALA A 49 0.21 0.23 -13.62
C ALA A 49 -0.66 -0.34 -12.50
N LEU A 50 -1.97 -0.51 -12.73
CA LEU A 50 -2.88 -1.06 -11.73
C LEU A 50 -2.49 -2.49 -11.33
N GLU A 51 -2.21 -3.36 -12.29
CA GLU A 51 -1.80 -4.75 -12.02
C GLU A 51 -0.48 -4.81 -11.26
N ALA A 52 0.49 -3.97 -11.63
CA ALA A 52 1.76 -3.86 -10.90
C ALA A 52 1.54 -3.38 -9.45
N GLY A 53 0.64 -2.42 -9.23
CA GLY A 53 0.27 -1.95 -7.90
C GLY A 53 -0.44 -3.03 -7.08
N VAL A 54 -1.37 -3.78 -7.67
CA VAL A 54 -2.04 -4.92 -7.01
C VAL A 54 -1.04 -6.02 -6.65
N ARG A 55 -0.07 -6.29 -7.54
CA ARG A 55 1.02 -7.22 -7.26
C ARG A 55 1.91 -6.73 -6.10
N ALA A 56 2.22 -5.44 -6.05
CA ALA A 56 2.94 -4.87 -4.92
C ALA A 56 2.15 -5.00 -3.61
N LEU A 57 0.83 -4.73 -3.63
CA LEU A 57 -0.05 -4.87 -2.47
C LEU A 57 -0.10 -6.31 -1.97
N THR A 58 -0.29 -7.28 -2.86
CA THR A 58 -0.34 -8.71 -2.51
C THR A 58 0.99 -9.21 -1.95
N GLY A 59 2.12 -8.60 -2.32
CA GLY A 59 3.43 -8.85 -1.69
C GLY A 59 3.50 -8.56 -0.19
N TYR A 60 2.61 -7.71 0.35
CA TYR A 60 2.48 -7.47 1.80
C TYR A 60 1.64 -8.53 2.52
N ALA A 61 1.03 -9.47 1.78
CA ALA A 61 0.26 -10.58 2.31
C ALA A 61 1.09 -11.88 2.23
N PRO A 62 1.90 -12.23 3.23
CA PRO A 62 2.70 -13.46 3.21
C PRO A 62 1.84 -14.73 3.09
N ASP A 63 0.58 -14.66 3.56
CA ASP A 63 -0.48 -15.60 3.20
C ASP A 63 -1.68 -14.81 2.62
N GLU A 64 -1.87 -14.92 1.32
CA GLU A 64 -2.92 -14.25 0.55
C GLU A 64 -4.34 -14.60 1.05
N ARG A 65 -4.51 -15.78 1.66
CA ARG A 65 -5.81 -16.25 2.17
C ARG A 65 -6.26 -15.45 3.39
N VAL A 66 -5.30 -14.87 4.12
CA VAL A 66 -5.56 -14.07 5.32
C VAL A 66 -5.29 -12.58 5.12
N GLY A 67 -4.59 -12.21 4.04
CA GLY A 67 -4.31 -10.83 3.67
C GLY A 67 -3.13 -10.20 4.44
N PRO A 68 -2.80 -8.93 4.12
CA PRO A 68 -1.72 -8.22 4.79
C PRO A 68 -2.16 -7.85 6.21
N ARG A 69 -1.48 -8.42 7.22
CA ARG A 69 -1.76 -8.18 8.63
C ARG A 69 -0.67 -7.33 9.26
N GLU A 70 -1.05 -6.59 10.30
CA GLU A 70 -0.09 -5.89 11.15
C GLU A 70 0.82 -6.93 11.82
N THR A 71 2.09 -6.59 11.96
CA THR A 71 3.02 -7.40 12.74
C THR A 71 2.71 -7.19 14.22
N ALA A 72 2.74 -8.26 15.02
CA ALA A 72 2.44 -8.17 16.46
C ALA A 72 3.44 -7.27 17.24
N GLU A 73 4.49 -6.77 16.58
CA GLU A 73 5.51 -5.88 17.13
C GLU A 73 5.13 -4.38 17.04
N ASP A 74 4.08 -4.01 16.30
CA ASP A 74 3.65 -2.61 16.18
C ASP A 74 2.88 -2.10 17.43
N GLU A 75 2.59 -2.97 18.41
CA GLU A 75 1.98 -2.60 19.71
C GLU A 75 2.99 -2.13 20.77
N ASP A 76 4.31 -2.19 20.52
CA ASP A 76 5.38 -1.81 21.47
C ASP A 76 6.14 -0.52 21.09
N ALA A 77 5.58 0.30 20.18
CA ALA A 77 6.10 1.66 20.00
C ALA A 77 5.64 2.54 21.19
N ASP A 78 6.44 2.50 22.26
CA ASP A 78 6.29 3.22 23.53
C ASP A 78 5.74 4.66 23.38
N PRO A 79 4.87 5.13 24.29
CA PRO A 79 4.54 6.54 24.36
C PRO A 79 5.80 7.30 24.77
N VAL A 80 6.27 8.21 23.93
CA VAL A 80 7.30 9.18 24.34
C VAL A 80 6.77 9.98 25.52
N GLY A 81 7.45 9.85 26.67
CA GLY A 81 7.11 10.51 27.92
C GLY A 81 7.36 12.02 27.94
#